data_AF-A0A2V7XG92-F1
#
_entry.id   AF-A0A2V7XG92-F1
#
_cell.length_a   1.000
_cell.length_b   1.000
_cell.length_c   1.000
_cell.angle_alpha   90.00
_cell.angle_beta   90.00
_cell.angle_gamma   90.00
#
_symmetry.space_group_name_H-M   'P 1'
#
loop_
_entity.id
_entity.type
_entity.pdbx_description
1 polymer ?
#
loop_
_entity_poly.entity_id
_entity_poly.type
_entity_poly.pdbx_seq_one_letter_code
_entity_poly.pdbx_strand_id
1 'polypeptide(L)'
;MPTQTKPARNPAKKHTGSLLKREFDRSEALRIVGAIAILAICVMVLVGLFAPGLRYSLVNPVAVSIDSAAFLNELEPVVNSKITRNNQIEVIENGDHFYEAELDAMRQARHSINIEAYIFHKGRLTDEVIQVLTERARAGVHVNVVLDSAGSLSTRKSYFKPLEEAGGTVGWYHRLRLHNWFIINNRTHREITLIDGSTAFVGGAGYADWWRYGTKSDPRWRDTMVRIRGDAVRAIQGTFLENYLEASGKILDGGDYFPPATPDAGKSTALVVTSTPSSGGSTRSRVLFQTLIAGARKSIYITTPYFLPDRSMTDELV
;
A
#
# COMPACT_ATOMS: atom_id res chain seq x y z
N MET A 1 -25.98 -20.37 -79.09
CA MET A 1 -25.63 -20.78 -77.70
C MET A 1 -24.36 -21.63 -77.78
N PRO A 2 -23.35 -21.51 -76.90
CA PRO A 2 -23.25 -20.73 -75.66
C PRO A 2 -22.13 -19.67 -75.66
N THR A 3 -22.20 -18.84 -74.63
CA THR A 3 -21.43 -17.65 -74.26
C THR A 3 -20.03 -18.02 -73.73
N GLN A 4 -18.96 -17.35 -74.19
CA GLN A 4 -17.65 -17.39 -73.52
C GLN A 4 -17.47 -16.19 -72.58
N THR A 5 -16.98 -16.53 -71.40
CA THR A 5 -16.88 -15.76 -70.16
C THR A 5 -15.59 -14.91 -70.09
N LYS A 6 -15.71 -13.73 -69.46
CA LYS A 6 -14.60 -12.83 -69.08
C LYS A 6 -13.66 -13.47 -68.04
N PRO A 7 -12.35 -13.13 -68.02
CA PRO A 7 -11.56 -13.19 -66.80
C PRO A 7 -11.72 -11.89 -65.99
N ALA A 8 -11.94 -12.06 -64.68
CA ALA A 8 -12.11 -10.99 -63.70
C ALA A 8 -10.77 -10.29 -63.38
N ARG A 9 -10.82 -8.95 -63.32
CA ARG A 9 -9.72 -8.10 -62.84
C ARG A 9 -9.57 -8.26 -61.33
N ASN A 10 -8.35 -8.55 -60.89
CA ASN A 10 -7.94 -8.57 -59.49
C ASN A 10 -7.81 -7.13 -58.96
N PRO A 11 -8.52 -6.69 -57.91
CA PRO A 11 -8.35 -5.34 -57.38
C PRO A 11 -7.09 -5.29 -56.49
N ALA A 12 -6.19 -4.38 -56.84
CA ALA A 12 -4.97 -4.08 -56.10
C ALA A 12 -5.27 -3.74 -54.63
N LYS A 13 -4.53 -4.37 -53.71
CA LYS A 13 -4.47 -4.02 -52.29
C LYS A 13 -4.04 -2.56 -52.14
N LYS A 14 -4.99 -1.66 -51.85
CA LYS A 14 -4.67 -0.29 -51.42
C LYS A 14 -4.02 -0.36 -50.04
N HIS A 15 -2.73 -0.02 -49.99
CA HIS A 15 -2.02 0.34 -48.76
C HIS A 15 -2.73 1.52 -48.09
N THR A 16 -3.60 1.22 -47.12
CA THR A 16 -4.10 2.17 -46.12
C THR A 16 -2.99 2.46 -45.09
N GLY A 17 -1.91 3.09 -45.55
CA GLY A 17 -1.13 3.93 -44.65
C GLY A 17 -2.05 5.07 -44.23
N SER A 18 -2.50 5.05 -42.97
CA SER A 18 -3.47 5.97 -42.37
C SER A 18 -3.33 7.40 -42.91
N LEU A 19 -4.44 7.98 -43.41
CA LEU A 19 -4.51 9.37 -43.91
C LEU A 19 -3.86 10.38 -42.97
N LEU A 20 -3.94 10.12 -41.66
CA LEU A 20 -3.29 10.90 -40.60
C LEU A 20 -1.77 11.02 -40.79
N LYS A 21 -1.09 9.94 -41.20
CA LYS A 21 0.36 9.96 -41.43
C LYS A 21 0.71 10.89 -42.59
N ARG A 22 -0.10 10.88 -43.66
CA ARG A 22 0.11 11.74 -44.85
C ARG A 22 -0.19 13.21 -44.57
N GLU A 23 -1.18 13.52 -43.74
CA GLU A 23 -1.47 14.91 -43.32
C GLU A 23 -0.44 15.45 -42.33
N PHE A 24 0.03 14.61 -41.41
CA PHE A 24 1.12 14.94 -40.49
C PHE A 24 2.44 15.22 -41.21
N ASP A 25 2.80 14.40 -42.20
CA ASP A 25 4.01 14.59 -42.99
C ASP A 25 3.94 15.80 -43.95
N ARG A 26 2.74 16.30 -44.27
CA ARG A 26 2.54 17.47 -45.15
C ARG A 26 2.39 18.78 -44.37
N SER A 27 1.80 18.78 -43.18
CA SER A 27 1.53 19.99 -42.41
C SER A 27 2.71 20.32 -41.48
N GLU A 28 3.44 21.38 -41.80
CA GLU A 28 4.48 21.94 -40.92
C GLU A 28 3.88 22.40 -39.58
N ALA A 29 2.73 23.06 -39.62
CA ALA A 29 2.01 23.50 -38.42
C ALA A 29 1.65 22.34 -37.47
N LEU A 30 1.20 21.20 -38.01
CA LEU A 30 0.84 20.04 -37.18
C LEU A 30 2.06 19.41 -36.50
N ARG A 31 3.22 19.43 -37.18
CA ARG A 31 4.51 18.97 -36.61
C ARG A 31 5.00 19.91 -35.51
N ILE A 32 4.89 21.23 -35.71
CA ILE A 32 5.24 22.23 -34.69
C ILE A 32 4.35 22.07 -33.45
N VAL A 33 3.02 21.98 -33.63
CA VAL A 33 2.08 21.78 -32.52
C VAL A 33 2.36 20.46 -31.78
N GLY A 34 2.61 19.37 -32.52
CA GLY A 34 2.98 18.07 -31.93
C GLY A 34 4.27 18.14 -31.12
N ALA A 35 5.32 18.80 -31.64
CA ALA A 35 6.58 18.98 -30.94
C ALA A 35 6.42 19.84 -29.67
N ILE A 36 5.63 20.92 -29.72
CA ILE A 36 5.31 21.75 -28.55
C ILE A 36 4.57 20.92 -27.50
N ALA A 37 3.58 20.12 -27.89
CA ALA A 37 2.84 19.27 -26.96
C ALA A 37 3.73 18.22 -26.28
N ILE A 38 4.60 17.55 -27.04
CA ILE A 38 5.58 16.60 -26.49
C ILE A 38 6.53 17.32 -25.53
N LEU A 39 7.08 18.47 -25.92
CA LEU A 39 7.97 19.25 -25.07
C LEU A 39 7.27 19.68 -23.77
N ALA A 40 6.02 20.16 -23.86
CA ALA A 40 5.23 20.55 -22.69
C ALA A 40 4.99 19.36 -21.75
N ILE A 41 4.67 18.17 -22.28
CA ILE A 41 4.53 16.95 -21.48
C ILE A 41 5.86 16.56 -20.85
N CYS A 42 6.96 16.58 -21.61
CA CYS A 42 8.29 16.27 -21.08
C CYS A 42 8.70 17.24 -19.96
N VAL A 43 8.49 18.54 -20.15
CA VAL A 43 8.75 19.55 -19.11
C VAL A 43 7.86 19.31 -17.89
N MET A 44 6.57 19.04 -18.07
CA MET A 44 5.66 18.74 -16.97
C MET A 44 6.09 17.49 -16.21
N VAL A 45 6.53 16.43 -16.89
CA VAL A 45 7.08 15.22 -16.27
C VAL A 45 8.38 15.51 -15.53
N LEU A 46 9.31 16.26 -16.13
CA LEU A 46 10.58 16.63 -15.49
C LEU A 46 10.34 17.51 -14.26
N VAL A 47 9.44 18.48 -14.33
CA VAL A 47 9.04 19.28 -13.16
C VAL A 47 8.38 18.39 -12.11
N GLY A 48 7.50 17.47 -12.49
CA GLY A 48 6.89 16.53 -11.54
C GLY A 48 7.91 15.61 -10.84
N LEU A 49 8.97 15.18 -11.53
CA LEU A 49 9.99 14.28 -11.01
C LEU A 49 11.11 15.00 -10.23
N PHE A 50 11.44 16.24 -10.62
CA PHE A 50 12.60 16.97 -10.12
C PHE A 50 12.27 18.32 -9.47
N ALA A 51 10.98 18.65 -9.30
CA ALA A 51 10.60 19.81 -8.51
C ALA A 51 11.19 19.68 -7.10
N PRO A 52 11.76 20.76 -6.56
CA PRO A 52 12.28 20.74 -5.20
C PRO A 52 11.13 20.41 -4.24
N GLY A 53 11.34 19.38 -3.40
CA GLY A 53 10.41 19.04 -2.34
C GLY A 53 10.28 20.17 -1.32
N LEU A 54 9.22 20.10 -0.51
CA LEU A 54 9.06 20.99 0.63
C LEU A 54 10.28 20.87 1.57
N ARG A 55 10.76 22.03 2.04
CA ARG A 55 11.73 22.08 3.14
C ARG A 55 10.97 21.96 4.46
N TYR A 56 11.39 20.99 5.26
CA TYR A 56 10.95 20.82 6.64
C TYR A 56 11.98 21.43 7.58
N SER A 57 11.50 22.19 8.55
CA SER A 57 12.29 22.66 9.70
C SER A 57 11.34 22.92 10.86
N LEU A 58 11.84 22.76 12.08
CA LEU A 58 11.11 23.18 13.27
C LEU A 58 11.39 24.66 13.53
N VAL A 59 10.35 25.42 13.89
CA VAL A 59 10.49 26.85 14.24
C VAL A 59 11.32 27.02 15.51
N ASN A 60 11.10 26.16 16.49
CA ASN A 60 11.86 26.09 17.72
C ASN A 60 12.48 24.69 17.84
N PRO A 61 13.71 24.56 18.37
CA PRO A 61 14.24 23.26 18.74
C PRO A 61 13.29 22.53 19.69
N VAL A 62 13.15 21.21 19.54
CA VAL A 62 12.39 20.39 20.50
C VAL A 62 13.03 20.59 21.87
N ALA A 63 12.34 21.22 22.83
CA ALA A 63 12.92 21.55 24.14
C ALA A 63 12.65 20.46 25.19
N VAL A 64 11.55 19.73 25.05
CA VAL A 64 11.11 18.68 25.97
C VAL A 64 11.60 17.30 25.53
N SER A 65 11.61 16.34 26.45
CA SER A 65 11.94 14.95 26.12
C SER A 65 10.87 14.32 25.23
N ILE A 66 11.27 13.48 24.26
CA ILE A 66 10.37 12.83 23.30
C ILE A 66 9.40 11.82 23.94
N ASP A 67 9.69 11.36 25.16
CA ASP A 67 8.84 10.49 25.96
C ASP A 67 7.95 11.26 26.96
N SER A 68 8.05 12.60 26.99
CA SER A 68 7.24 13.43 27.87
C SER A 68 5.79 13.55 27.39
N ALA A 69 4.86 13.69 28.34
CA ALA A 69 3.46 13.96 28.01
C ALA A 69 3.28 15.25 27.18
N ALA A 70 4.12 16.26 27.42
CA ALA A 70 4.09 17.52 26.67
C ALA A 70 4.41 17.30 25.18
N PHE A 71 5.49 16.57 24.87
CA PHE A 71 5.87 16.25 23.49
C PHE A 71 4.78 15.45 22.78
N LEU A 72 4.25 14.44 23.46
CA LEU A 72 3.17 13.60 22.93
C LEU A 72 1.89 14.40 22.65
N ASN A 73 1.49 15.30 23.55
CA ASN A 73 0.33 16.16 23.36
C ASN A 73 0.50 17.18 22.22
N GLU A 74 1.74 17.61 21.93
CA GLU A 74 2.06 18.44 20.76
C GLU A 74 2.01 17.62 19.46
N LEU A 75 2.55 16.39 19.50
CA LEU A 75 2.65 15.54 18.33
C LEU A 75 1.27 15.07 17.82
N GLU A 76 0.36 14.70 18.72
CA GLU A 76 -1.01 14.24 18.42
C GLU A 76 -1.76 15.10 17.38
N PRO A 77 -1.95 16.42 17.59
CA PRO A 77 -2.59 17.29 16.61
C PRO A 77 -1.73 17.53 15.36
N VAL A 78 -0.40 17.60 15.50
CA VAL A 78 0.53 17.85 14.37
C VAL A 78 0.47 16.75 13.33
N VAL A 79 0.34 15.49 13.75
CA VAL A 79 0.20 14.35 12.82
C VAL A 79 -1.27 13.94 12.61
N ASN A 80 -2.22 14.66 13.21
CA ASN A 80 -3.65 14.37 13.19
C ASN A 80 -3.96 12.90 13.52
N SER A 81 -3.44 12.42 14.65
CA SER A 81 -3.66 11.06 15.14
C SER A 81 -3.77 11.04 16.65
N LYS A 82 -4.72 10.27 17.17
CA LYS A 82 -5.01 10.20 18.60
C LYS A 82 -4.01 9.29 19.31
N ILE A 83 -3.47 9.74 20.45
CA ILE A 83 -2.64 8.89 21.29
C ILE A 83 -3.50 7.92 22.09
N THR A 84 -3.07 6.67 22.08
CA THR A 84 -3.65 5.57 22.86
C THR A 84 -2.63 5.07 23.86
N ARG A 85 -3.09 4.62 25.04
CA ARG A 85 -2.20 4.18 26.14
C ARG A 85 -2.51 2.77 26.65
N ASN A 86 -3.64 2.22 26.23
CA ASN A 86 -4.06 0.86 26.55
C ASN A 86 -3.71 -0.06 25.38
N ASN A 87 -2.42 -0.36 25.21
CA ASN A 87 -1.93 -1.20 24.12
C ASN A 87 -0.88 -2.21 24.58
N GLN A 88 -0.90 -3.38 23.96
CA GLN A 88 0.21 -4.32 23.95
C GLN A 88 0.81 -4.32 22.55
N ILE A 89 2.13 -4.10 22.49
CA ILE A 89 2.89 -4.03 21.25
C ILE A 89 4.03 -5.04 21.37
N GLU A 90 4.16 -5.88 20.36
CA GLU A 90 5.20 -6.90 20.27
C GLU A 90 5.85 -6.83 18.90
N VAL A 91 7.17 -6.67 18.91
CA VAL A 91 7.98 -6.70 17.69
C VAL A 91 8.28 -8.16 17.35
N ILE A 92 7.97 -8.56 16.13
CA ILE A 92 8.19 -9.92 15.62
C ILE A 92 9.11 -9.84 14.40
N GLU A 93 10.29 -10.41 14.54
CA GLU A 93 11.34 -10.34 13.53
C GLU A 93 11.29 -11.55 12.60
N ASN A 94 11.47 -11.32 11.30
CA ASN A 94 11.60 -12.35 10.25
C ASN A 94 10.36 -13.24 10.01
N GLY A 95 10.21 -13.70 8.77
CA GLY A 95 8.95 -14.29 8.31
C GLY A 95 8.62 -15.65 8.90
N ASP A 96 9.60 -16.40 9.41
CA ASP A 96 9.34 -17.60 10.18
C ASP A 96 8.48 -17.32 11.41
N HIS A 97 8.75 -16.24 12.14
CA HIS A 97 8.01 -15.89 13.35
C HIS A 97 6.74 -15.09 13.07
N PHE A 98 6.79 -14.05 12.22
CA PHE A 98 5.60 -13.22 12.03
C PHE A 98 4.49 -13.91 11.22
N TYR A 99 4.82 -14.75 10.22
CA TYR A 99 3.76 -15.48 9.52
C TYR A 99 3.16 -16.61 10.37
N GLU A 100 3.93 -17.24 11.25
CA GLU A 100 3.39 -18.21 12.21
C GLU A 100 2.38 -17.52 13.15
N ALA A 101 2.76 -16.37 13.72
CA ALA A 101 1.87 -15.58 14.58
C ALA A 101 0.62 -15.08 13.86
N GLU A 102 0.75 -14.63 12.61
CA GLU A 102 -0.38 -14.21 11.78
C GLU A 102 -1.33 -15.36 11.46
N LEU A 103 -0.80 -16.50 10.97
CA LEU A 103 -1.61 -17.67 10.61
C LEU A 103 -2.35 -18.24 11.83
N ASP A 104 -1.70 -18.28 12.98
CA ASP A 104 -2.33 -18.72 14.22
C ASP A 104 -3.45 -17.79 14.67
N ALA A 105 -3.27 -16.47 14.50
CA ALA A 105 -4.33 -15.50 14.77
C ALA A 105 -5.50 -15.64 13.77
N MET A 106 -5.21 -15.83 12.48
CA MET A 106 -6.23 -16.07 11.45
C MET A 106 -7.04 -17.34 11.73
N ARG A 107 -6.39 -18.45 12.11
CA ARG A 107 -7.08 -19.71 12.48
C ARG A 107 -8.02 -19.51 13.68
N GLN A 108 -7.66 -18.62 14.60
CA GLN A 108 -8.42 -18.33 15.81
C GLN A 108 -9.50 -17.26 15.62
N ALA A 109 -9.54 -16.56 14.49
CA ALA A 109 -10.53 -15.52 14.21
C ALA A 109 -11.97 -16.02 14.42
N ARG A 110 -12.86 -15.15 14.90
CA ARG A 110 -14.26 -15.48 15.20
C ARG A 110 -15.26 -14.61 14.45
N HIS A 111 -14.88 -13.40 14.07
CA HIS A 111 -15.76 -12.37 13.55
C HIS A 111 -15.28 -11.86 12.19
N SER A 112 -14.02 -11.43 12.10
CA SER A 112 -13.49 -10.87 10.86
C SER A 112 -11.98 -11.09 10.68
N ILE A 113 -11.56 -11.17 9.42
CA ILE A 113 -10.16 -11.08 8.99
C ILE A 113 -10.10 -10.04 7.86
N ASN A 114 -9.34 -8.97 8.07
CA ASN A 114 -9.11 -7.96 7.04
C ASN A 114 -7.62 -7.91 6.70
N ILE A 115 -7.28 -8.06 5.42
CA ILE A 115 -5.90 -8.03 4.95
C ILE A 115 -5.75 -6.95 3.90
N GLU A 116 -4.75 -6.10 4.05
CA GLU A 116 -4.25 -5.21 3.01
C GLU A 116 -2.78 -5.51 2.75
N ALA A 117 -2.44 -5.71 1.47
CA ALA A 117 -1.06 -6.01 1.09
C ALA A 117 -0.65 -5.38 -0.25
N TYR A 118 0.59 -4.88 -0.32
CA TYR A 118 1.19 -4.45 -1.59
C TYR A 118 1.59 -5.68 -2.41
N ILE A 119 2.41 -6.54 -1.80
CA ILE A 119 2.89 -7.78 -2.42
C ILE A 119 2.04 -8.93 -1.91
N PHE A 120 1.35 -9.60 -2.83
CA PHE A 120 0.76 -10.91 -2.59
C PHE A 120 1.16 -11.83 -3.75
N HIS A 121 2.18 -12.65 -3.52
CA HIS A 121 2.79 -13.49 -4.54
C HIS A 121 2.42 -14.94 -4.34
N LYS A 122 1.84 -15.58 -5.37
CA LYS A 122 1.56 -17.01 -5.36
C LYS A 122 2.80 -17.82 -4.95
N GLY A 123 2.66 -18.63 -3.92
CA GLY A 123 3.69 -19.49 -3.36
C GLY A 123 3.15 -20.36 -2.24
N ARG A 124 4.04 -21.12 -1.60
CA ARG A 124 3.69 -22.05 -0.52
C ARG A 124 3.05 -21.34 0.67
N LEU A 125 3.57 -20.17 1.03
CA LEU A 125 3.02 -19.35 2.12
C LEU A 125 1.60 -18.90 1.79
N THR A 126 1.38 -18.32 0.60
CA THR A 126 0.06 -17.79 0.25
C THR A 126 -0.97 -18.89 0.02
N ASP A 127 -0.55 -20.09 -0.37
CA ASP A 127 -1.43 -21.26 -0.42
C ASP A 127 -1.97 -21.58 0.98
N GLU A 128 -1.10 -21.57 2.01
CA GLU A 128 -1.48 -21.77 3.41
C GLU A 128 -2.41 -20.65 3.90
N VAL A 129 -2.09 -19.38 3.60
CA VAL A 129 -2.92 -18.23 3.95
C VAL A 129 -4.31 -18.34 3.31
N ILE A 130 -4.39 -18.56 2.00
CA ILE A 130 -5.69 -18.68 1.29
C ILE A 130 -6.49 -19.86 1.84
N GLN A 131 -5.84 -20.98 2.18
CA GLN A 131 -6.52 -22.11 2.81
C GLN A 131 -7.17 -21.70 4.14
N VAL A 132 -6.41 -21.10 5.05
CA VAL A 132 -6.92 -20.64 6.36
C VAL A 132 -8.05 -19.63 6.18
N LEU A 133 -7.87 -18.64 5.30
CA LEU A 133 -8.90 -17.65 4.99
C LEU A 133 -10.18 -18.29 4.46
N THR A 134 -10.05 -19.25 3.54
CA THR A 134 -11.18 -19.98 2.94
C THR A 134 -11.91 -20.80 4.01
N GLU A 135 -11.19 -21.49 4.88
CA GLU A 135 -11.76 -22.24 6.00
C GLU A 135 -12.53 -21.33 6.97
N ARG A 136 -11.97 -20.17 7.32
CA ARG A 136 -12.63 -19.20 8.19
C ARG A 136 -13.86 -18.58 7.54
N ALA A 137 -13.80 -18.25 6.26
CA ALA A 137 -14.95 -17.76 5.49
C ALA A 137 -16.11 -18.79 5.50
N ARG A 138 -15.81 -20.09 5.27
CA ARG A 138 -16.81 -21.17 5.38
C ARG A 138 -17.39 -21.32 6.78
N ALA A 139 -16.61 -20.99 7.81
CA ALA A 139 -17.04 -20.98 9.19
C ALA A 139 -17.84 -19.71 9.57
N GLY A 140 -18.16 -18.84 8.61
CA GLY A 140 -18.97 -17.64 8.81
C GLY A 140 -18.18 -16.39 9.22
N VAL A 141 -16.85 -16.45 9.26
CA VAL A 141 -16.01 -15.26 9.52
C VAL A 141 -16.00 -14.37 8.30
N HIS A 142 -16.16 -13.06 8.50
CA HIS A 142 -16.04 -12.09 7.41
C HIS A 142 -14.58 -11.96 6.97
N VAL A 143 -14.26 -12.35 5.74
CA VAL A 143 -12.90 -12.23 5.19
C VAL A 143 -12.88 -11.19 4.09
N ASN A 144 -12.07 -10.13 4.27
CA ASN A 144 -11.92 -9.04 3.31
C ASN A 144 -10.44 -8.82 2.99
N VAL A 145 -10.09 -8.92 1.70
CA VAL A 145 -8.70 -8.78 1.23
C VAL A 145 -8.60 -7.62 0.25
N VAL A 146 -7.65 -6.72 0.45
CA VAL A 146 -7.31 -5.60 -0.44
C VAL A 146 -5.89 -5.81 -0.94
N LEU A 147 -5.74 -5.96 -2.26
CA LEU A 147 -4.44 -6.18 -2.88
C LEU A 147 -4.08 -5.04 -3.80
N ASP A 148 -2.83 -4.61 -3.74
CA ASP A 148 -2.29 -3.69 -4.71
C ASP A 148 -2.17 -4.37 -6.09
N SER A 149 -2.86 -3.81 -7.09
CA SER A 149 -2.84 -4.35 -8.45
C SER A 149 -1.47 -4.37 -9.12
N ALA A 150 -0.53 -3.51 -8.73
CA ALA A 150 0.82 -3.47 -9.30
C ALA A 150 1.76 -4.42 -8.54
N GLY A 151 1.80 -4.32 -7.21
CA GLY A 151 2.64 -5.18 -6.36
C GLY A 151 2.25 -6.67 -6.45
N SER A 152 0.99 -6.97 -6.77
CA SER A 152 0.45 -8.34 -6.91
C SER A 152 0.20 -8.76 -8.36
N LEU A 153 0.87 -8.12 -9.34
CA LEU A 153 0.71 -8.38 -10.79
C LEU A 153 0.85 -9.85 -11.19
N SER A 154 1.72 -10.61 -10.51
CA SER A 154 1.96 -12.03 -10.82
C SER A 154 0.83 -12.95 -10.37
N THR A 155 -0.06 -12.46 -9.50
CA THR A 155 -1.14 -13.25 -8.90
C THR A 155 -2.46 -13.01 -9.63
N ARG A 156 -2.97 -14.06 -10.29
CA ARG A 156 -4.24 -13.99 -11.05
C ARG A 156 -5.44 -14.03 -10.09
N LYS A 157 -6.53 -13.35 -10.45
CA LYS A 157 -7.81 -13.42 -9.72
C LYS A 157 -8.28 -14.86 -9.44
N SER A 158 -8.08 -15.77 -10.38
CA SER A 158 -8.45 -17.18 -10.24
C SER A 158 -7.80 -17.87 -9.05
N TYR A 159 -6.70 -17.32 -8.52
CA TYR A 159 -6.03 -17.84 -7.32
C TYR A 159 -6.89 -17.68 -6.06
N PHE A 160 -7.72 -16.64 -6.00
CA PHE A 160 -8.61 -16.36 -4.87
C PHE A 160 -10.01 -16.97 -5.03
N LYS A 161 -10.27 -17.67 -6.14
CA LYS A 161 -11.58 -18.28 -6.42
C LYS A 161 -12.10 -19.15 -5.25
N PRO A 162 -11.28 -20.00 -4.60
CA PRO A 162 -11.76 -20.77 -3.45
C PRO A 162 -12.25 -19.90 -2.28
N LEU A 163 -11.57 -18.78 -2.02
CA LEU A 163 -11.94 -17.82 -0.98
C LEU A 163 -13.22 -17.08 -1.33
N GLU A 164 -13.34 -16.62 -2.58
CA GLU A 164 -14.55 -15.93 -3.06
C GLU A 164 -15.77 -16.87 -3.04
N GLU A 165 -15.60 -18.13 -3.43
CA GLU A 165 -16.65 -19.17 -3.36
C GLU A 165 -17.05 -19.52 -1.91
N ALA A 166 -16.14 -19.34 -0.96
CA ALA A 166 -16.42 -19.49 0.48
C ALA A 166 -17.10 -18.25 1.10
N GLY A 167 -17.32 -17.18 0.34
CA GLY A 167 -17.96 -15.95 0.79
C GLY A 167 -16.99 -14.83 1.18
N GLY A 168 -15.68 -15.02 1.01
CA GLY A 168 -14.68 -13.96 1.18
C GLY A 168 -14.73 -12.91 0.06
N THR A 169 -14.18 -11.73 0.32
CA THR A 169 -14.11 -10.63 -0.66
C THR A 169 -12.66 -10.28 -1.00
N VAL A 170 -12.39 -10.03 -2.28
CA VAL A 170 -11.06 -9.59 -2.76
C VAL A 170 -11.17 -8.33 -3.62
N GLY A 171 -10.76 -7.21 -3.05
CA GLY A 171 -10.61 -5.91 -3.70
C GLY A 171 -9.23 -5.73 -4.33
N TRP A 172 -9.18 -5.03 -5.47
CA TRP A 172 -7.93 -4.73 -6.17
C TRP A 172 -7.72 -3.23 -6.21
N TYR A 173 -6.81 -2.73 -5.38
CA TYR A 173 -6.48 -1.33 -5.26
C TYR A 173 -5.84 -0.80 -6.54
N HIS A 174 -6.32 0.35 -7.03
CA HIS A 174 -5.88 1.03 -8.25
C HIS A 174 -5.55 0.09 -9.41
N ARG A 175 -6.58 -0.53 -10.00
CA ARG A 175 -6.41 -1.37 -11.20
C ARG A 175 -5.68 -0.59 -12.29
N LEU A 176 -4.64 -1.21 -12.87
CA LEU A 176 -3.91 -0.66 -14.00
C LEU A 176 -4.85 -0.55 -15.21
N ARG A 177 -5.32 0.67 -15.48
CA ARG A 177 -6.20 1.01 -16.61
C ARG A 177 -5.61 2.23 -17.30
N LEU A 178 -5.74 2.31 -18.63
CA LEU A 178 -5.19 3.41 -19.43
C LEU A 178 -5.66 4.80 -18.94
N HIS A 179 -6.91 4.90 -18.47
CA HIS A 179 -7.49 6.15 -17.95
C HIS A 179 -6.99 6.53 -16.54
N ASN A 180 -6.28 5.65 -15.84
CA ASN A 180 -5.76 5.87 -14.50
C ASN A 180 -4.26 6.21 -14.51
N TRP A 181 -3.69 6.62 -15.65
CA TRP A 181 -2.24 6.79 -15.81
C TRP A 181 -1.63 7.84 -14.86
N PHE A 182 -2.40 8.86 -14.48
CA PHE A 182 -1.99 9.90 -13.53
C PHE A 182 -1.85 9.42 -12.07
N ILE A 183 -2.46 8.27 -11.73
CA ILE A 183 -2.44 7.69 -10.36
C ILE A 183 -1.68 6.36 -10.32
N ILE A 184 -0.95 5.99 -11.39
CA ILE A 184 -0.15 4.74 -11.42
C ILE A 184 0.84 4.68 -10.27
N ASN A 185 1.40 5.82 -9.87
CA ASN A 185 2.35 5.88 -8.75
C ASN A 185 1.69 5.93 -7.36
N ASN A 186 0.37 6.13 -7.28
CA ASN A 186 -0.36 6.02 -6.04
C ASN A 186 -0.61 4.53 -5.80
N ARG A 187 0.32 3.84 -5.15
CA ARG A 187 0.14 2.43 -4.75
C ARG A 187 -0.13 2.36 -3.26
N THR A 188 -0.85 1.35 -2.82
CA THR A 188 -0.87 1.06 -1.39
C THR A 188 0.38 0.25 -1.04
N HIS A 189 1.22 0.79 -0.17
CA HIS A 189 2.34 0.09 0.46
C HIS A 189 2.03 -0.30 1.91
N ARG A 190 0.74 -0.28 2.28
CA ARG A 190 0.30 -0.67 3.62
C ARG A 190 0.27 -2.19 3.69
N GLU A 191 0.94 -2.75 4.68
CA GLU A 191 0.87 -4.17 5.03
C GLU A 191 0.13 -4.26 6.37
N ILE A 192 -1.13 -4.69 6.32
CA ILE A 192 -2.04 -4.71 7.46
C ILE A 192 -2.78 -6.04 7.49
N THR A 193 -2.73 -6.72 8.63
CA THR A 193 -3.57 -7.89 8.93
C THR A 193 -4.36 -7.61 10.20
N LEU A 194 -5.68 -7.58 10.13
CA LEU A 194 -6.58 -7.31 11.26
C LEU A 194 -7.42 -8.54 11.55
N ILE A 195 -7.46 -8.93 12.82
CA ILE A 195 -8.21 -10.08 13.33
C ILE A 195 -9.25 -9.59 14.33
N ASP A 196 -10.52 -9.85 14.04
CA ASP A 196 -11.69 -9.55 14.87
C ASP A 196 -11.76 -8.10 15.35
N GLY A 197 -11.18 -7.15 14.61
CA GLY A 197 -11.08 -5.74 15.00
C GLY A 197 -10.33 -5.46 16.31
N SER A 198 -9.59 -6.44 16.85
CA SER A 198 -8.97 -6.38 18.19
C SER A 198 -7.49 -6.73 18.22
N THR A 199 -6.98 -7.41 17.19
CA THR A 199 -5.55 -7.65 16.97
C THR A 199 -5.17 -7.16 15.58
N ALA A 200 -4.04 -6.46 15.46
CA ALA A 200 -3.46 -6.05 14.19
C ALA A 200 -2.02 -6.54 14.07
N PHE A 201 -1.60 -6.84 12.85
CA PHE A 201 -0.21 -6.95 12.45
C PHE A 201 0.07 -5.88 11.40
N VAL A 202 1.14 -5.12 11.60
CA VAL A 202 1.61 -4.08 10.68
C VAL A 202 3.12 -4.12 10.56
N GLY A 203 3.67 -3.81 9.38
CA GLY A 203 5.13 -3.79 9.20
C GLY A 203 5.54 -3.67 7.74
N GLY A 204 6.70 -4.25 7.40
CA GLY A 204 7.29 -4.14 6.07
C GLY A 204 7.02 -5.30 5.12
N ALA A 205 6.57 -6.45 5.63
CA ALA A 205 6.44 -7.67 4.84
C ALA A 205 5.03 -7.83 4.27
N GLY A 206 4.95 -8.07 2.96
CA GLY A 206 3.72 -8.55 2.32
C GLY A 206 3.57 -10.06 2.46
N TYR A 207 2.98 -10.72 1.46
CA TYR A 207 2.79 -12.17 1.44
C TYR A 207 3.55 -12.80 0.28
N ALA A 208 4.74 -13.35 0.57
CA ALA A 208 5.52 -14.10 -0.40
C ALA A 208 6.52 -15.05 0.27
N ASP A 209 6.95 -16.06 -0.48
CA ASP A 209 7.81 -17.13 0.04
C ASP A 209 9.19 -16.62 0.52
N TRP A 210 9.75 -15.57 -0.08
CA TRP A 210 11.12 -15.10 0.22
C TRP A 210 11.30 -14.49 1.61
N TRP A 211 10.23 -14.10 2.31
CA TRP A 211 10.32 -13.67 3.70
C TRP A 211 10.37 -14.84 4.69
N ARG A 212 9.76 -15.99 4.34
CA ARG A 212 9.65 -17.17 5.24
C ARG A 212 10.68 -18.24 4.91
N TYR A 213 10.83 -18.51 3.63
CA TYR A 213 11.67 -19.58 3.11
C TYR A 213 12.94 -18.99 2.51
N GLY A 214 14.06 -19.65 2.75
CA GLY A 214 15.36 -19.31 2.19
C GLY A 214 16.22 -20.56 2.04
N THR A 215 17.18 -20.50 1.13
CA THR A 215 18.20 -21.52 0.92
C THR A 215 19.58 -20.97 1.29
N LYS A 216 20.62 -21.80 1.26
CA LYS A 216 21.99 -21.32 1.45
C LYS A 216 22.44 -20.32 0.38
N SER A 217 21.96 -20.47 -0.86
CA SER A 217 22.29 -19.61 -1.99
C SER A 217 21.37 -18.40 -2.14
N ASP A 218 20.17 -18.45 -1.56
CA ASP A 218 19.18 -17.39 -1.61
C ASP A 218 18.54 -17.26 -0.21
N PRO A 219 19.17 -16.51 0.71
CA PRO A 219 18.71 -16.40 2.08
C PRO A 219 17.38 -15.65 2.16
N ARG A 220 16.59 -15.96 3.21
CA ARG A 220 15.33 -15.27 3.46
C ARG A 220 15.54 -13.77 3.68
N TRP A 221 14.55 -12.98 3.29
CA TRP A 221 14.53 -11.54 3.53
C TRP A 221 14.30 -11.23 5.00
N ARG A 222 15.14 -10.35 5.55
CA ARG A 222 14.99 -9.83 6.91
C ARG A 222 13.95 -8.71 6.90
N ASP A 223 12.94 -8.85 7.73
CA ASP A 223 11.89 -7.83 7.89
C ASP A 223 11.37 -7.80 9.33
N THR A 224 10.55 -6.80 9.65
CA THR A 224 9.98 -6.59 10.97
C THR A 224 8.49 -6.32 10.85
N MET A 225 7.70 -7.14 11.54
CA MET A 225 6.28 -6.92 11.77
C MET A 225 6.04 -6.61 13.24
N VAL A 226 4.93 -5.96 13.54
CA VAL A 226 4.52 -5.61 14.89
C VAL A 226 3.11 -6.13 15.13
N ARG A 227 2.95 -6.96 16.15
CA ARG A 227 1.63 -7.39 16.65
C ARG A 227 1.13 -6.38 17.67
N ILE A 228 -0.09 -5.89 17.47
CA ILE A 228 -0.70 -4.84 18.27
C ILE A 228 -2.06 -5.34 18.77
N ARG A 229 -2.31 -5.17 20.07
CA ARG A 229 -3.62 -5.35 20.71
C ARG A 229 -3.97 -4.10 21.51
N GLY A 230 -5.25 -3.80 21.61
CA GLY A 230 -5.77 -2.65 22.36
C GLY A 230 -6.24 -1.52 21.46
N ASP A 231 -6.32 -0.31 22.03
CA ASP A 231 -7.06 0.81 21.45
C ASP A 231 -6.51 1.27 20.08
N ALA A 232 -5.22 1.12 19.83
CA ALA A 232 -4.57 1.47 18.57
C ALA A 232 -5.13 0.69 17.37
N VAL A 233 -5.64 -0.52 17.59
CA VAL A 233 -6.19 -1.37 16.52
C VAL A 233 -7.37 -0.69 15.82
N ARG A 234 -8.16 0.12 16.53
CA ARG A 234 -9.28 0.88 15.92
C ARG A 234 -8.81 1.89 14.88
N ALA A 235 -7.68 2.56 15.11
CA ALA A 235 -7.11 3.48 14.15
C ALA A 235 -6.51 2.74 12.94
N ILE A 236 -5.92 1.56 13.16
CA ILE A 236 -5.43 0.69 12.07
C ILE A 236 -6.60 0.17 11.23
N GLN A 237 -7.70 -0.25 11.88
CA GLN A 237 -8.94 -0.64 11.21
C GLN A 237 -9.48 0.51 10.35
N GLY A 238 -9.53 1.74 10.88
CA GLY A 238 -9.91 2.92 10.10
C GLY A 238 -9.03 3.14 8.86
N THR A 239 -7.72 2.91 8.99
CA THR A 239 -6.75 2.99 7.89
C THR A 239 -7.04 1.97 6.79
N PHE A 240 -7.35 0.73 7.15
CA PHE A 240 -7.76 -0.32 6.20
C PHE A 240 -9.04 0.05 5.44
N LEU A 241 -10.02 0.63 6.14
CA LEU A 241 -11.32 0.97 5.55
C LEU A 241 -11.25 1.99 4.42
N GLU A 242 -10.28 2.92 4.46
CA GLU A 242 -10.04 3.87 3.36
C GLU A 242 -9.81 3.13 2.04
N ASN A 243 -8.85 2.22 2.02
CA ASN A 243 -8.46 1.49 0.82
C ASN A 243 -9.43 0.36 0.48
N TYR A 244 -10.10 -0.22 1.49
CA TYR A 244 -11.18 -1.16 1.25
C TYR A 244 -12.39 -0.50 0.57
N LEU A 245 -12.80 0.70 1.00
CA LEU A 245 -13.85 1.46 0.35
C LEU A 245 -13.49 1.77 -1.10
N GLU A 246 -12.26 2.21 -1.35
CA GLU A 246 -11.79 2.48 -2.71
C GLU A 246 -11.74 1.21 -3.58
N ALA A 247 -11.30 0.09 -3.03
CA ALA A 247 -11.16 -1.17 -3.78
C ALA A 247 -12.48 -1.92 -4.01
N SER A 248 -13.45 -1.79 -3.09
CA SER A 248 -14.69 -2.58 -3.08
C SER A 248 -15.97 -1.77 -3.28
N GLY A 249 -15.94 -0.46 -3.02
CA GLY A 249 -17.12 0.40 -2.96
C GLY A 249 -18.00 0.19 -1.72
N LYS A 250 -17.54 -0.58 -0.72
CA LYS A 250 -18.30 -0.94 0.48
C LYS A 250 -17.71 -0.30 1.73
N ILE A 251 -18.58 0.07 2.66
CA ILE A 251 -18.22 0.49 4.01
C ILE A 251 -18.44 -0.71 4.93
N LEU A 252 -17.45 -1.06 5.74
CA LEU A 252 -17.62 -2.05 6.82
C LEU A 252 -17.99 -1.31 8.10
N ASP A 253 -19.02 -1.79 8.78
CA ASP A 253 -19.50 -1.26 10.05
C ASP A 253 -19.93 -2.40 10.99
N GLY A 254 -20.24 -2.06 12.25
CA GLY A 254 -20.74 -3.02 13.23
C GLY A 254 -19.67 -3.66 14.12
N GLY A 255 -20.15 -4.45 15.09
CA GLY A 255 -19.34 -5.00 16.18
C GLY A 255 -18.29 -6.04 15.76
N ASP A 256 -18.49 -6.70 14.62
CA ASP A 256 -17.53 -7.70 14.09
C ASP A 256 -16.22 -7.06 13.58
N TYR A 257 -16.24 -5.77 13.28
CA TYR A 257 -15.07 -4.97 12.88
C TYR A 257 -14.65 -3.95 13.93
N PHE A 258 -15.61 -3.51 14.76
CA PHE A 258 -15.39 -2.51 15.81
C PHE A 258 -15.88 -3.02 17.17
N PRO A 259 -15.21 -4.03 17.74
CA PRO A 259 -15.59 -4.53 19.06
C PRO A 259 -15.41 -3.44 20.13
N PRO A 260 -16.07 -3.59 21.29
CA PRO A 260 -15.77 -2.79 22.48
C PRO A 260 -14.28 -2.82 22.81
N ALA A 261 -13.79 -1.74 23.45
CA ALA A 261 -12.39 -1.67 23.83
C ALA A 261 -12.06 -2.83 24.78
N THR A 262 -10.94 -3.50 24.54
CA THR A 262 -10.45 -4.56 25.43
C THR A 262 -9.88 -3.91 26.69
N PRO A 263 -10.46 -4.11 27.88
CA PRO A 263 -9.90 -3.58 29.12
C PRO A 263 -8.50 -4.15 29.34
N ASP A 264 -7.60 -3.31 29.83
CA ASP A 264 -6.25 -3.70 30.25
C ASP A 264 -5.44 -4.48 29.20
N ALA A 265 -5.60 -4.13 27.93
CA ALA A 265 -4.86 -4.73 26.81
C ALA A 265 -3.33 -4.58 26.99
N GLY A 266 -2.88 -3.51 27.63
CA GLY A 266 -1.47 -3.29 27.99
C GLY A 266 -1.18 -1.86 28.42
N LYS A 267 0.10 -1.51 28.57
CA LYS A 267 0.55 -0.18 29.06
C LYS A 267 1.31 0.64 28.03
N SER A 268 1.36 0.18 26.78
CA SER A 268 2.15 0.82 25.72
C SER A 268 1.44 2.04 25.17
N THR A 269 2.18 3.13 25.00
CA THR A 269 1.68 4.31 24.29
C THR A 269 1.86 4.12 22.79
N ALA A 270 0.82 4.38 22.00
CA ALA A 270 0.82 4.20 20.56
C ALA A 270 0.14 5.36 19.84
N LEU A 271 0.66 5.66 18.65
CA LEU A 271 0.15 6.66 17.72
C LEU A 271 0.17 6.04 16.32
N VAL A 272 -0.99 5.93 15.69
CA VAL A 272 -1.12 5.32 14.35
C VAL A 272 -1.12 6.43 13.31
N VAL A 273 -0.02 6.58 12.58
CA VAL A 273 0.15 7.67 11.60
C VAL A 273 0.08 7.13 10.20
N THR A 274 -0.89 7.61 9.43
CA THR A 274 -1.09 7.22 8.03
C THR A 274 -0.39 8.18 7.07
N SER A 275 -0.03 7.67 5.91
CA SER A 275 0.52 8.46 4.81
C SER A 275 -0.31 8.24 3.56
N THR A 276 -0.82 9.33 3.00
CA THR A 276 -1.58 9.36 1.74
C THR A 276 -1.03 10.52 0.92
N PRO A 277 -0.91 10.40 -0.42
CA PRO A 277 -0.46 11.51 -1.27
C PRO A 277 -1.25 12.79 -0.98
N SER A 278 -0.53 13.88 -0.73
CA SER A 278 -1.09 15.22 -0.55
C SER A 278 -0.65 16.09 -1.70
N SER A 279 -1.56 16.88 -2.27
CA SER A 279 -1.26 17.81 -3.39
C SER A 279 -0.19 18.84 -3.04
N GLY A 280 0.00 19.13 -1.75
CA GLY A 280 1.05 20.02 -1.25
C GLY A 280 2.35 19.34 -0.90
N GLY A 281 2.47 18.00 -0.96
CA GLY A 281 3.67 17.25 -0.57
C GLY A 281 3.86 17.07 0.94
N SER A 282 3.11 17.78 1.79
CA SER A 282 3.19 17.59 3.25
C SER A 282 2.42 16.35 3.71
N THR A 283 3.12 15.23 3.94
CA THR A 283 2.51 14.04 4.55
C THR A 283 2.70 14.03 6.06
N ARG A 284 1.72 13.48 6.78
CA ARG A 284 1.76 13.34 8.25
C ARG A 284 2.94 12.50 8.71
N SER A 285 3.25 11.43 7.98
CA SER A 285 4.43 10.58 8.21
C SER A 285 5.76 11.35 8.09
N ARG A 286 5.90 12.21 7.07
CA ARG A 286 7.12 13.01 6.89
C ARG A 286 7.28 14.05 8.00
N VAL A 287 6.18 14.65 8.46
CA VAL A 287 6.17 15.54 9.64
C VAL A 287 6.59 14.78 10.90
N LEU A 288 6.00 13.60 11.15
CA LEU A 288 6.37 12.73 12.28
C LEU A 288 7.88 12.46 12.30
N PHE A 289 8.44 11.99 11.17
CA PHE A 289 9.88 11.69 11.10
C PHE A 289 10.74 12.94 11.32
N GLN A 290 10.37 14.11 10.78
CA GLN A 290 11.11 15.35 11.06
C GLN A 290 11.17 15.63 12.56
N THR A 291 10.02 15.62 13.22
CA THR A 291 9.89 15.99 14.63
C THR A 291 10.62 14.99 15.54
N LEU A 292 10.57 13.69 15.22
CA LEU A 292 11.29 12.65 15.98
C LEU A 292 12.81 12.73 15.81
N ILE A 293 13.30 12.97 14.60
CA ILE A 293 14.74 13.08 14.31
C ILE A 293 15.31 14.33 14.99
N ALA A 294 14.68 15.49 14.80
CA ALA A 294 15.07 16.74 15.45
C ALA A 294 14.96 16.68 16.99
N GLY A 295 14.07 15.82 17.50
CA GLY A 295 13.90 15.55 18.92
C GLY A 295 14.90 14.57 19.53
N ALA A 296 15.72 13.88 18.72
CA ALA A 296 16.66 12.89 19.22
C ALA A 296 17.74 13.53 20.11
N ARG A 297 18.20 12.79 21.13
CA ARG A 297 19.21 13.26 22.11
C ARG A 297 20.43 12.38 22.26
N LYS A 298 20.34 11.12 21.81
CA LYS A 298 21.37 10.11 22.05
C LYS A 298 21.75 9.40 20.77
N SER A 299 20.81 8.68 20.16
CA SER A 299 21.06 7.86 18.98
C SER A 299 19.77 7.62 18.21
N ILE A 300 19.89 7.46 16.89
CA ILE A 300 18.81 7.02 16.00
C ILE A 300 19.28 5.73 15.35
N TYR A 301 18.49 4.67 15.49
CA TYR A 301 18.71 3.40 14.77
C TYR A 301 17.76 3.34 13.59
N ILE A 302 18.31 3.28 12.38
CA ILE A 302 17.53 3.27 11.15
C ILE A 302 17.69 1.90 10.48
N THR A 303 16.56 1.27 10.22
CA THR A 303 16.47 0.06 9.41
C THR A 303 15.51 0.34 8.28
N THR A 304 16.01 0.45 7.05
CA THR A 304 15.21 0.77 5.87
C THR A 304 15.75 0.02 4.64
N PRO A 305 14.88 -0.46 3.73
CA PRO A 305 15.34 -0.97 2.44
C PRO A 305 15.95 0.13 1.55
N TYR A 306 15.55 1.39 1.77
CA TYR A 306 16.01 2.54 0.99
C TYR A 306 16.37 3.70 1.92
N PHE A 307 17.66 4.02 2.01
CA PHE A 307 18.14 5.19 2.73
C PHE A 307 18.42 6.33 1.75
N LEU A 308 17.42 7.17 1.54
CA LEU A 308 17.46 8.32 0.62
C LEU A 308 16.94 9.57 1.35
N PRO A 309 17.67 10.09 2.36
CA PRO A 309 17.21 11.24 3.14
C PRO A 309 17.13 12.48 2.25
N ASP A 310 16.07 13.26 2.43
CA ASP A 310 16.02 14.59 1.83
C ASP A 310 16.97 15.55 2.58
N ARG A 311 17.12 16.77 2.05
CA ARG A 311 18.02 17.76 2.66
C ARG A 311 17.60 18.10 4.09
N SER A 312 16.30 18.21 4.36
CA SER A 312 15.80 18.54 5.70
C SER A 312 16.03 17.45 6.74
N MET A 313 16.01 16.18 6.34
CA MET A 313 16.41 15.07 7.20
C MET A 313 17.93 15.06 7.41
N THR A 314 18.70 15.30 6.34
CA THR A 314 20.17 15.37 6.40
C THR A 314 20.65 16.48 7.35
N ASP A 315 19.98 17.64 7.33
CA ASP A 315 20.28 18.79 8.19
C ASP A 315 20.08 18.46 9.70
N GLU A 316 19.27 17.45 10.05
CA GLU A 316 19.03 17.01 11.45
C GLU A 316 19.87 15.79 11.87
N LEU A 317 20.38 15.00 10.92
CA LEU A 317 21.16 13.78 11.18
C LEU A 317 22.65 14.06 11.45
N VAL A 318 23.01 15.32 11.71
CA VAL A 318 24.38 15.83 11.85
C VAL A 318 25.12 15.17 13.03
#